data_AF-A0A0N5CF45-F1
#
_entry.id   AF-A0A0N5CF45-F1
#
_cell.length_a   1.000
_cell.length_b   1.000
_cell.length_c   1.000
_cell.angle_alpha   90.00
_cell.angle_beta   90.00
_cell.angle_gamma   90.00
#
_symmetry.space_group_name_H-M   'P 1'
#
loop_
_entity.id
_entity.type
_entity.pdbx_description
1 polymer ?
#
loop_
_entity_poly.entity_id
_entity_poly.type
_entity_poly.pdbx_seq_one_letter_code
_entity_poly.pdbx_strand_id
1 'polypeptide(L)'
;MEKELVKEIHEFLKNYGNYADQYMLDYYIEKQWSSIPKEWQSFFESKKDTIDDIALYILDITNNKFDNEAPTSLLKIKNDIKNILNTLFTDKSFYQTEKCDFSEIPKSLLTKIKQKKLHELQYLVPLIKHLYTVSNSSFNQIVDYGAGIGHLSRILAYCLKDYVDIEISTVEGNDKFVEKSIELDKIFENKLKHLEKEVSNFKIERESKLISDNNDFSSQNKSSSCKKLILGLHTCGDFASTLIKHYYVNTEAAALVNVGCCYHKLNNGSDMKYRQIYDATEDEVHENYSYPMSNEKDIFPQLSYAARELACHGLRKKI
;
A
#
# COMPACT_ATOMS: atom_id res chain seq x y z
N MET A 1 -7.84 11.89 20.77
CA MET A 1 -8.18 11.04 19.61
C MET A 1 -6.98 10.23 19.10
N GLU A 2 -6.03 10.79 18.32
CA GLU A 2 -4.93 9.96 17.74
C GLU A 2 -4.03 9.30 18.79
N LYS A 3 -3.60 10.04 19.83
CA LYS A 3 -2.76 9.46 20.90
C LYS A 3 -3.48 8.42 21.77
N GLU A 4 -4.79 8.55 21.94
CA GLU A 4 -5.60 7.57 22.69
C GLU A 4 -5.76 6.29 21.89
N LEU A 5 -6.10 6.40 20.61
CA LEU A 5 -6.18 5.28 19.69
C LEU A 5 -4.85 4.52 19.60
N VAL A 6 -3.72 5.25 19.53
CA VAL A 6 -2.38 4.64 19.54
C VAL A 6 -2.14 3.83 20.82
N LYS A 7 -2.54 4.35 21.98
CA LYS A 7 -2.45 3.62 23.25
C LYS A 7 -3.36 2.41 23.30
N GLU A 8 -4.59 2.52 22.78
CA GLU A 8 -5.53 1.39 22.69
C GLU A 8 -4.96 0.27 21.81
N ILE A 9 -4.43 0.60 20.63
CA ILE A 9 -3.78 -0.36 19.74
C ILE A 9 -2.55 -0.98 20.41
N HIS A 10 -1.72 -0.18 21.11
CA HIS A 10 -0.57 -0.70 21.83
C HIS A 10 -0.98 -1.72 22.89
N GLU A 11 -1.94 -1.37 23.75
CA GLU A 11 -2.38 -2.26 24.83
C GLU A 11 -3.05 -3.53 24.28
N PHE A 12 -3.77 -3.42 23.16
CA PHE A 12 -4.29 -4.59 22.45
C PHE A 12 -3.17 -5.51 21.94
N LEU A 13 -2.19 -4.96 21.23
CA LEU A 13 -1.07 -5.73 20.69
C LEU A 13 -0.18 -6.32 21.79
N LYS A 14 -0.02 -5.64 22.92
CA LYS A 14 0.69 -6.16 24.08
C LYS A 14 0.02 -7.42 24.65
N ASN A 15 -1.31 -7.45 24.66
CA ASN A 15 -2.08 -8.56 25.23
C ASN A 15 -2.33 -9.71 24.24
N TYR A 16 -2.45 -9.42 22.95
CA TYR A 16 -2.90 -10.40 21.93
C TYR A 16 -1.99 -10.47 20.69
N GLY A 17 -0.94 -9.65 20.60
CA GLY A 17 -0.07 -9.56 19.41
C GLY A 17 0.70 -10.85 19.13
N ASN A 18 0.98 -11.65 20.16
CA ASN A 18 1.59 -12.97 20.02
C ASN A 18 0.78 -13.93 19.13
N TYR A 19 -0.55 -13.76 19.02
CA TYR A 19 -1.36 -14.55 18.10
C TYR A 19 -1.18 -14.13 16.64
N ALA A 20 -0.90 -12.85 16.38
CA ALA A 20 -0.57 -12.35 15.05
C ALA A 20 0.84 -12.78 14.60
N ASP A 21 1.70 -13.14 15.54
CA ASP A 21 3.06 -13.63 15.28
C ASP A 21 3.13 -15.15 15.01
N GLN A 22 1.99 -15.85 15.07
CA GLN A 22 1.91 -17.27 14.75
C GLN A 22 1.96 -17.50 13.23
N TYR A 23 3.17 -17.67 12.71
CA TYR A 23 3.35 -17.96 11.30
C TYR A 23 2.92 -19.40 10.96
N MET A 24 2.12 -19.56 9.90
CA MET A 24 1.47 -20.84 9.56
C MET A 24 2.48 -21.98 9.35
N LEU A 25 3.65 -21.68 8.77
CA LEU A 25 4.68 -22.68 8.52
C LEU A 25 5.34 -23.20 9.81
N ASP A 26 5.23 -22.44 10.91
CA ASP A 26 5.90 -22.74 12.18
C ASP A 26 4.99 -23.48 13.17
N TYR A 27 3.75 -23.77 12.78
CA TYR A 27 2.72 -24.38 13.63
C TYR A 27 3.20 -25.60 14.41
N TYR A 28 3.84 -26.56 13.72
CA TYR A 28 4.33 -27.79 14.33
C TYR A 28 5.64 -27.62 15.09
N ILE A 29 6.51 -26.71 14.62
CA ILE A 29 7.82 -26.45 15.23
C ILE A 29 7.63 -25.76 16.58
N GLU A 30 6.76 -24.76 16.63
CA GLU A 30 6.51 -23.95 17.82
C GLU A 30 5.36 -24.48 18.68
N LYS A 31 4.72 -25.58 18.26
CA LYS A 31 3.55 -26.16 18.93
C LYS A 31 2.48 -25.10 19.20
N GLN A 32 2.19 -24.26 18.20
CA GLN A 32 1.38 -23.04 18.35
C GLN A 32 0.01 -23.31 18.99
N TRP A 33 -0.61 -24.47 18.71
CA TRP A 33 -1.86 -24.88 19.37
C TRP A 33 -1.78 -24.88 20.90
N SER A 34 -0.66 -25.34 21.46
CA SER A 34 -0.47 -25.40 22.92
C SER A 34 -0.37 -24.02 23.57
N SER A 35 -0.07 -22.98 22.80
CA SER A 35 0.00 -21.58 23.28
C SER A 35 -1.36 -20.88 23.32
N ILE A 36 -2.38 -21.46 22.69
CA ILE A 36 -3.75 -20.95 22.71
C ILE A 36 -4.40 -21.27 24.08
N PRO A 37 -5.24 -20.40 24.67
CA PRO A 37 -5.92 -20.70 25.93
C PRO A 37 -6.74 -22.00 25.85
N LYS A 38 -6.70 -22.83 26.90
CA LYS A 38 -7.41 -24.13 26.92
C LYS A 38 -8.91 -24.02 26.64
N GLU A 39 -9.54 -22.96 27.15
CA GLU A 39 -10.96 -22.69 26.89
C GLU A 39 -11.25 -22.43 25.41
N TRP A 40 -10.34 -21.79 24.67
CA TRP A 40 -10.48 -21.60 23.22
C TRP A 40 -10.25 -22.91 22.48
N GLN A 41 -9.24 -23.68 22.88
CA GLN A 41 -8.99 -25.01 22.30
C GLN A 41 -10.24 -25.90 22.43
N SER A 42 -10.82 -26.00 23.63
CA SER A 42 -12.03 -26.78 23.86
C SER A 42 -13.23 -26.26 23.05
N PHE A 43 -13.40 -24.94 22.95
CA PHE A 43 -14.45 -24.35 22.12
C PHE A 43 -14.26 -24.71 20.63
N PHE A 44 -13.06 -24.52 20.08
CA PHE A 44 -12.74 -24.85 18.69
C PHE A 44 -12.88 -26.34 18.40
N GLU A 45 -12.42 -27.22 19.30
CA GLU A 45 -12.56 -28.67 19.17
C GLU A 45 -14.04 -29.11 19.20
N SER A 46 -14.87 -28.50 20.04
CA SER A 46 -16.31 -28.80 20.11
C SER A 46 -17.08 -28.45 18.83
N LYS A 47 -16.48 -27.62 17.96
CA LYS A 47 -17.05 -27.10 16.73
C LYS A 47 -16.22 -27.46 15.48
N LYS A 48 -15.37 -28.49 15.58
CA LYS A 48 -14.45 -28.91 14.51
C LYS A 48 -15.13 -29.18 13.15
N ASP A 49 -16.37 -29.66 13.16
CA ASP A 49 -17.13 -29.99 11.96
C ASP A 49 -17.71 -28.74 11.26
N THR A 50 -17.62 -27.57 11.91
CA THR A 50 -18.10 -26.26 11.44
C THR A 50 -17.01 -25.20 11.55
N ILE A 51 -15.76 -25.54 11.24
CA ILE A 51 -14.61 -24.64 11.44
C ILE A 51 -14.71 -23.33 10.63
N ASP A 52 -15.30 -23.38 9.43
CA ASP A 52 -15.50 -22.21 8.58
C ASP A 52 -16.44 -21.20 9.24
N ASP A 53 -17.48 -21.67 9.93
CA ASP A 53 -18.40 -20.82 10.67
C ASP A 53 -17.69 -20.11 11.82
N ILE A 54 -16.76 -20.79 12.51
CA ILE A 54 -15.96 -20.19 13.59
C ILE A 54 -15.01 -19.14 13.00
N ALA A 55 -14.32 -19.47 11.91
CA ALA A 55 -13.42 -18.53 11.25
C ALA A 55 -14.18 -17.27 10.82
N LEU A 56 -15.36 -17.41 10.23
CA LEU A 56 -16.22 -16.28 9.87
C LEU A 56 -16.72 -15.52 11.10
N TYR A 57 -17.02 -16.19 12.21
CA TYR A 57 -17.42 -15.57 13.46
C TYR A 57 -16.30 -14.72 14.10
N ILE A 58 -15.05 -15.17 14.02
CA ILE A 58 -13.88 -14.44 14.53
C ILE A 58 -13.54 -13.27 13.59
N LEU A 59 -13.58 -13.48 12.28
CA LEU A 59 -13.22 -12.47 11.28
C LEU A 59 -14.28 -11.36 11.15
N ASP A 60 -15.55 -11.67 11.39
CA ASP A 60 -16.65 -10.74 11.29
C ASP A 60 -17.09 -10.25 12.67
N ILE A 61 -16.59 -9.08 13.07
CA ILE A 61 -16.90 -8.44 14.35
C ILE A 61 -18.39 -8.15 14.56
N THR A 62 -19.22 -8.24 13.52
CA THR A 62 -20.68 -8.06 13.59
C THR A 62 -21.45 -9.37 13.74
N ASN A 63 -20.81 -10.50 13.49
CA ASN A 63 -21.44 -11.82 13.51
C ASN A 63 -21.54 -12.35 14.95
N ASN A 64 -22.74 -12.46 15.51
CA ASN A 64 -22.95 -12.87 16.90
C ASN A 64 -23.35 -14.35 17.07
N LYS A 65 -23.16 -15.18 16.02
CA LYS A 65 -23.65 -16.57 15.95
C LYS A 65 -23.26 -17.42 17.17
N PHE A 66 -22.05 -17.25 17.70
CA PHE A 66 -21.52 -18.06 18.80
C PHE A 66 -21.37 -17.29 20.12
N ASP A 67 -21.97 -16.10 20.27
CA ASP A 67 -21.72 -15.27 21.46
C ASP A 67 -22.12 -15.93 22.80
N ASN A 68 -23.12 -16.82 22.78
CA ASN A 68 -23.57 -17.54 23.98
C ASN A 68 -22.71 -18.78 24.30
N GLU A 69 -21.89 -19.23 23.36
CA GLU A 69 -21.09 -20.46 23.47
C GLU A 69 -19.58 -20.18 23.56
N ALA A 70 -19.14 -19.04 23.02
CA ALA A 70 -17.74 -18.65 22.98
C ALA A 70 -17.21 -18.32 24.40
N PRO A 71 -15.96 -18.68 24.71
CA PRO A 71 -15.31 -18.27 25.95
C PRO A 71 -15.30 -16.75 26.14
N THR A 72 -15.44 -16.29 27.39
CA THR A 72 -15.51 -14.85 27.71
C THR A 72 -14.27 -14.09 27.27
N SER A 73 -13.08 -14.71 27.31
CA SER A 73 -11.85 -14.07 26.84
C SER A 73 -11.78 -13.96 25.31
N LEU A 74 -12.43 -14.87 24.55
CA LEU A 74 -12.57 -14.77 23.09
C LEU A 74 -13.56 -13.67 22.70
N LEU A 75 -14.64 -13.50 23.47
CA LEU A 75 -15.57 -12.38 23.30
C LEU A 75 -14.89 -11.05 23.61
N LYS A 76 -14.03 -11.02 24.63
CA LYS A 76 -13.27 -9.83 24.99
C LYS A 76 -12.38 -9.35 23.84
N ILE A 77 -11.54 -10.22 23.26
CA ILE A 77 -10.67 -9.83 22.13
C ILE A 77 -11.50 -9.32 20.94
N LYS A 78 -12.65 -9.94 20.64
CA LYS A 78 -13.55 -9.49 19.56
C LYS A 78 -14.13 -8.11 19.83
N ASN A 79 -14.55 -7.83 21.06
CA ASN A 79 -15.05 -6.52 21.47
C ASN A 79 -13.93 -5.46 21.47
N ASP A 80 -12.73 -5.82 21.92
CA ASP A 80 -11.56 -4.94 21.89
C ASP A 80 -11.23 -4.53 20.44
N ILE A 81 -11.21 -5.48 19.49
CA ILE A 81 -11.05 -5.21 18.04
C ILE A 81 -12.17 -4.29 17.54
N LYS A 82 -13.42 -4.59 17.87
CA LYS A 82 -14.58 -3.78 17.45
C LYS A 82 -14.47 -2.34 17.93
N ASN A 83 -14.05 -2.11 19.17
CA ASN A 83 -13.88 -0.78 19.73
C ASN A 83 -12.78 -0.01 18.99
N ILE A 84 -11.61 -0.63 18.77
CA ILE A 84 -10.50 -0.03 18.02
C ILE A 84 -10.94 0.34 16.59
N LEU A 85 -11.64 -0.56 15.89
CA LEU A 85 -12.13 -0.31 14.54
C LEU A 85 -13.17 0.81 14.51
N ASN A 86 -14.10 0.83 15.47
CA ASN A 86 -15.04 1.93 15.59
C ASN A 86 -14.27 3.25 15.76
N THR A 87 -13.36 3.36 16.72
CA THR A 87 -12.55 4.58 16.92
C THR A 87 -11.78 4.99 15.66
N LEU A 88 -11.23 4.04 14.90
CA LEU A 88 -10.54 4.29 13.63
C LEU A 88 -11.44 4.89 12.54
N PHE A 89 -12.72 4.51 12.52
CA PHE A 89 -13.66 4.85 11.44
C PHE A 89 -14.76 5.85 11.84
N THR A 90 -14.86 6.27 13.11
CA THR A 90 -15.99 7.07 13.61
C THR A 90 -16.07 8.49 13.02
N ASP A 91 -14.97 9.07 12.52
CA ASP A 91 -14.93 10.50 12.15
C ASP A 91 -14.27 10.82 10.79
N LYS A 92 -14.18 9.85 9.86
CA LYS A 92 -13.52 10.09 8.57
C LYS A 92 -14.51 10.17 7.42
N SER A 93 -14.67 11.37 6.84
CA SER A 93 -15.27 11.54 5.52
C SER A 93 -14.36 10.89 4.48
N PHE A 94 -14.64 9.64 4.14
CA PHE A 94 -13.94 8.99 3.04
C PHE A 94 -14.42 9.59 1.73
N TYR A 95 -13.49 10.14 0.95
CA TYR A 95 -13.79 10.46 -0.44
C TYR A 95 -14.12 9.16 -1.18
N GLN A 96 -15.38 9.01 -1.60
CA GLN A 96 -15.80 7.93 -2.47
C GLN A 96 -15.66 8.41 -3.90
N THR A 97 -14.67 7.87 -4.61
CA THR A 97 -14.50 8.15 -6.03
C THR A 97 -15.32 7.16 -6.85
N GLU A 98 -16.01 7.67 -7.86
CA GLU A 98 -16.60 6.81 -8.87
C GLU A 98 -15.50 6.12 -9.69
N LYS A 99 -15.84 4.93 -10.18
CA LYS A 99 -14.96 4.11 -10.99
C LYS A 99 -14.88 4.68 -12.41
N CYS A 100 -13.69 4.99 -12.89
CA CYS A 100 -13.48 5.41 -14.27
C CYS A 100 -13.81 4.27 -15.25
N ASP A 101 -14.63 4.58 -16.25
CA ASP A 101 -14.90 3.65 -17.35
C ASP A 101 -13.68 3.59 -18.29
N PHE A 102 -13.16 2.38 -18.46
CA PHE A 102 -12.01 2.12 -19.31
C PHE A 102 -12.41 1.61 -20.71
N SER A 103 -13.72 1.62 -21.03
CA SER A 103 -14.24 1.27 -22.36
C SER A 103 -13.66 2.16 -23.47
N GLU A 104 -13.41 3.43 -23.17
CA GLU A 104 -12.87 4.42 -24.10
C GLU A 104 -11.34 4.38 -24.22
N ILE A 105 -10.65 3.68 -23.30
CA ILE A 105 -9.19 3.57 -23.30
C ILE A 105 -8.77 2.54 -24.35
N PRO A 106 -7.77 2.85 -25.20
CA PRO A 106 -7.23 1.90 -26.16
C PRO A 106 -6.84 0.58 -25.50
N LYS A 107 -7.33 -0.54 -26.04
CA LYS A 107 -7.03 -1.91 -25.54
C LYS A 107 -5.52 -2.19 -25.46
N SER A 108 -4.72 -1.53 -26.31
CA SER A 108 -3.27 -1.59 -26.30
C SER A 108 -2.61 -1.04 -25.02
N LEU A 109 -3.25 -0.12 -24.30
CA LEU A 109 -2.79 0.33 -22.97
C LEU A 109 -3.15 -0.66 -21.86
N LEU A 110 -4.26 -1.36 -22.04
CA LEU A 110 -4.80 -2.30 -21.05
C LEU A 110 -4.17 -3.70 -21.17
N THR A 111 -3.46 -4.00 -22.27
CA THR A 111 -2.79 -5.28 -22.43
C THR A 111 -1.68 -5.49 -21.41
N LYS A 112 -1.59 -6.73 -20.90
CA LYS A 112 -0.61 -7.18 -19.91
C LYS A 112 -0.72 -6.50 -18.53
N ILE A 113 -1.85 -5.85 -18.23
CA ILE A 113 -2.16 -5.35 -16.89
C ILE A 113 -2.99 -6.40 -16.14
N LYS A 114 -2.55 -6.76 -14.92
CA LYS A 114 -3.30 -7.68 -14.04
C LYS A 114 -4.65 -7.06 -13.64
N GLN A 115 -5.68 -7.88 -13.45
CA GLN A 115 -7.03 -7.41 -13.06
C GLN A 115 -7.04 -6.55 -11.80
N LYS A 116 -6.24 -6.90 -10.77
CA LYS A 116 -6.08 -6.09 -9.56
C LYS A 116 -5.57 -4.67 -9.88
N LYS A 117 -4.51 -4.58 -10.68
CA LYS A 117 -3.93 -3.29 -11.09
C LYS A 117 -4.92 -2.48 -11.92
N LEU A 118 -5.66 -3.13 -12.81
CA LEU A 118 -6.73 -2.48 -13.58
C LEU A 118 -7.81 -1.87 -12.64
N HIS A 119 -8.26 -2.64 -11.65
CA HIS A 119 -9.23 -2.16 -10.65
C HIS A 119 -8.69 -0.95 -9.89
N GLU A 120 -7.45 -0.98 -9.41
CA GLU A 120 -6.83 0.14 -8.69
C GLU A 120 -6.75 1.40 -9.56
N LEU A 121 -6.36 1.25 -10.83
CA LEU A 121 -6.28 2.37 -11.78
C LEU A 121 -7.63 3.04 -12.02
N GLN A 122 -8.72 2.28 -12.00
CA GLN A 122 -10.06 2.83 -12.21
C GLN A 122 -10.50 3.79 -11.09
N TYR A 123 -9.94 3.68 -9.88
CA TYR A 123 -10.18 4.63 -8.79
C TYR A 123 -9.08 5.68 -8.69
N LEU A 124 -7.84 5.33 -9.01
CA LEU A 124 -6.70 6.25 -8.92
C LEU A 124 -6.81 7.43 -9.91
N VAL A 125 -7.24 7.17 -11.15
CA VAL A 125 -7.41 8.23 -12.16
C VAL A 125 -8.40 9.31 -11.69
N PRO A 126 -9.64 8.98 -11.27
CA PRO A 126 -10.58 10.00 -10.80
C PRO A 126 -10.20 10.60 -9.44
N LEU A 127 -9.47 9.88 -8.57
CA LEU A 127 -8.86 10.47 -7.39
C LEU A 127 -7.86 11.60 -7.76
N ILE A 128 -6.97 11.37 -8.73
CA ILE A 128 -6.00 12.38 -9.18
C ILE A 128 -6.73 13.59 -9.80
N LYS A 129 -7.75 13.36 -10.62
CA LYS A 129 -8.58 14.45 -11.18
C LYS A 129 -9.26 15.26 -10.08
N HIS A 130 -9.80 14.59 -9.07
CA HIS A 130 -10.40 15.24 -7.90
C HIS A 130 -9.36 16.10 -7.16
N LEU A 131 -8.19 15.55 -6.85
CA LEU A 131 -7.10 16.26 -6.18
C LEU A 131 -6.65 17.50 -6.98
N TYR A 132 -6.57 17.40 -8.30
CA TYR A 132 -6.27 18.54 -9.17
C TYR A 132 -7.33 19.64 -9.02
N THR A 133 -8.61 19.29 -9.10
CA THR A 133 -9.73 20.25 -8.97
C THR A 133 -9.82 20.89 -7.58
N VAL A 134 -9.81 20.10 -6.50
CA VAL A 134 -9.99 20.65 -5.13
C VAL A 134 -8.79 21.45 -4.65
N SER A 135 -7.62 21.21 -5.23
CA SER A 135 -6.41 21.98 -4.92
C SER A 135 -6.26 23.25 -5.77
N ASN A 136 -7.27 23.61 -6.59
CA ASN A 136 -7.21 24.74 -7.53
C ASN A 136 -5.98 24.67 -8.44
N SER A 137 -5.71 23.50 -9.03
CA SER A 137 -4.57 23.27 -9.92
C SER A 137 -3.22 23.55 -9.25
N SER A 138 -3.08 23.17 -7.97
CA SER A 138 -1.86 23.41 -7.18
C SER A 138 -0.61 22.68 -7.68
N PHE A 139 -0.75 21.73 -8.62
CA PHE A 139 0.33 20.99 -9.25
C PHE A 139 0.15 20.95 -10.76
N ASN A 140 1.28 21.00 -11.48
CA ASN A 140 1.37 20.93 -12.93
C ASN A 140 2.26 19.76 -13.40
N GLN A 141 2.73 18.93 -12.48
CA GLN A 141 3.46 17.71 -12.80
C GLN A 141 3.04 16.56 -11.90
N ILE A 142 2.90 15.36 -12.48
CA ILE A 142 2.71 14.10 -11.75
C ILE A 142 3.97 13.27 -11.92
N VAL A 143 4.58 12.86 -10.80
CA VAL A 143 5.80 12.02 -10.79
C VAL A 143 5.45 10.65 -10.22
N ASP A 144 5.47 9.61 -11.07
CA ASP A 144 5.23 8.21 -10.69
C ASP A 144 6.55 7.54 -10.26
N TYR A 145 6.71 7.33 -8.95
CA TYR A 145 7.87 6.72 -8.33
C TYR A 145 7.68 5.21 -8.19
N GLY A 146 8.66 4.44 -8.67
CA GLY A 146 8.55 2.98 -8.78
C GLY A 146 7.63 2.57 -9.94
N ALA A 147 7.71 3.30 -11.06
CA ALA A 147 6.80 3.13 -12.19
C ALA A 147 6.90 1.76 -12.89
N GLY A 148 7.97 1.00 -12.63
CA GLY A 148 8.31 -0.23 -13.34
C GLY A 148 8.39 0.04 -14.85
N ILE A 149 7.69 -0.78 -15.64
CA ILE A 149 7.64 -0.61 -17.11
C ILE A 149 6.68 0.49 -17.59
N GLY A 150 6.09 1.30 -16.68
CA GLY A 150 5.36 2.52 -17.02
C GLY A 150 3.88 2.36 -17.42
N HIS A 151 3.19 1.28 -17.03
CA HIS A 151 1.77 1.09 -17.36
C HIS A 151 0.86 2.19 -16.79
N LEU A 152 1.10 2.58 -15.53
CA LEU A 152 0.32 3.61 -14.83
C LEU A 152 0.51 4.98 -15.51
N SER A 153 1.75 5.45 -15.63
CA SER A 153 2.08 6.70 -16.32
C SER A 153 1.47 6.83 -17.73
N ARG A 154 1.46 5.77 -18.56
CA ARG A 154 0.81 5.80 -19.89
C ARG A 154 -0.70 5.95 -19.81
N ILE A 155 -1.36 5.29 -18.86
CA ILE A 155 -2.81 5.44 -18.66
C ILE A 155 -3.13 6.84 -18.17
N LEU A 156 -2.35 7.38 -17.23
CA LEU A 156 -2.50 8.76 -16.76
C LEU A 156 -2.34 9.76 -17.91
N ALA A 157 -1.29 9.61 -18.73
CA ALA A 157 -1.06 10.50 -19.88
C ALA A 157 -2.20 10.46 -20.87
N TYR A 158 -2.79 9.29 -21.09
CA TYR A 158 -3.97 9.18 -21.96
C TYR A 158 -5.24 9.79 -21.34
N CYS A 159 -5.47 9.56 -20.05
CA CYS A 159 -6.67 9.98 -19.33
C CYS A 159 -6.67 11.47 -18.94
N LEU A 160 -5.49 12.10 -18.93
CA LEU A 160 -5.26 13.50 -18.57
C LEU A 160 -4.83 14.36 -19.77
N LYS A 161 -4.85 13.84 -20.99
CA LYS A 161 -4.47 14.58 -22.21
C LYS A 161 -5.16 15.93 -22.42
N ASP A 162 -6.39 16.08 -21.90
CA ASP A 162 -7.19 17.30 -22.00
C ASP A 162 -6.79 18.36 -20.96
N TYR A 163 -5.91 18.00 -20.01
CA TYR A 163 -5.33 18.88 -19.01
C TYR A 163 -3.98 19.39 -19.53
N VAL A 164 -4.01 20.51 -20.26
CA VAL A 164 -2.85 21.05 -21.00
C VAL A 164 -1.65 21.37 -20.08
N ASP A 165 -1.92 21.68 -18.81
CA ASP A 165 -0.91 22.10 -17.84
C ASP A 165 -0.33 20.95 -16.99
N ILE A 166 -0.68 19.69 -17.27
CA ILE A 166 -0.17 18.54 -16.49
C ILE A 166 0.87 17.76 -17.28
N GLU A 167 2.11 17.81 -16.81
CA GLU A 167 3.20 16.94 -17.27
C GLU A 167 3.25 15.64 -16.49
N ILE A 168 3.66 14.55 -17.13
CA ILE A 168 3.84 13.25 -16.46
C ILE A 168 5.28 12.81 -16.60
N SER A 169 5.89 12.46 -15.47
CA SER A 169 7.23 11.90 -15.40
C SER A 169 7.25 10.67 -14.51
N THR A 170 8.29 9.84 -14.65
CA THR A 170 8.46 8.64 -13.86
C THR A 170 9.88 8.47 -13.37
N VAL A 171 10.03 7.97 -12.15
CA VAL A 171 11.32 7.59 -11.55
C VAL A 171 11.30 6.09 -11.28
N GLU A 172 12.30 5.39 -11.78
CA GLU A 172 12.45 3.93 -11.61
C GLU A 172 13.91 3.57 -11.35
N GLY A 173 14.15 2.69 -10.38
CA GLY A 173 15.50 2.30 -9.96
C GLY A 173 16.13 1.20 -10.82
N ASN A 174 15.33 0.50 -11.64
CA ASN A 174 15.82 -0.54 -12.54
C ASN A 174 15.93 -0.04 -13.98
N ASP A 175 17.16 0.13 -14.46
CA ASP A 175 17.46 0.60 -15.83
C ASP A 175 16.74 -0.21 -16.92
N LYS A 176 16.64 -1.54 -16.76
CA LYS A 176 15.98 -2.39 -17.76
C LYS A 176 14.49 -2.10 -17.85
N PHE A 177 13.85 -1.74 -16.74
CA PHE A 177 12.45 -1.33 -16.75
C PHE A 177 12.26 0.04 -17.39
N VAL A 178 13.20 0.97 -17.17
CA VAL A 178 13.21 2.28 -17.83
C VAL A 178 13.37 2.13 -19.34
N GLU A 179 14.38 1.40 -19.81
CA GLU A 179 14.58 1.09 -21.23
C GLU A 179 13.32 0.47 -21.84
N LYS A 180 12.75 -0.52 -21.16
CA LYS A 180 11.54 -1.19 -21.63
C LYS A 180 10.34 -0.24 -21.69
N SER A 181 10.23 0.69 -20.75
CA SER A 181 9.17 1.69 -20.73
C SER A 181 9.25 2.61 -21.94
N ILE A 182 10.44 3.07 -22.32
CA ILE A 182 10.68 3.92 -23.48
C ILE A 182 10.32 3.21 -24.79
N GLU A 183 10.66 1.92 -24.92
CA GLU A 183 10.24 1.12 -26.08
C GLU A 183 8.71 1.02 -26.18
N LEU A 184 8.04 0.78 -25.06
CA LEU A 184 6.58 0.66 -25.00
C LEU A 184 5.90 1.99 -25.31
N ASP A 185 6.49 3.12 -24.90
CA ASP A 185 5.99 4.45 -25.21
C ASP A 185 5.99 4.68 -26.74
N LYS A 186 7.10 4.39 -27.42
CA LYS A 186 7.19 4.47 -28.90
C LYS A 186 6.17 3.59 -29.61
N ILE A 187 6.00 2.34 -29.14
CA ILE A 187 5.01 1.40 -29.70
C ILE A 187 3.59 1.97 -29.56
N PHE A 188 3.30 2.59 -28.41
CA PHE A 188 1.99 3.13 -28.14
C PHE A 188 1.72 4.43 -28.92
N GLU A 189 2.67 5.34 -28.97
CA GLU A 189 2.60 6.57 -29.79
C GLU A 189 2.32 6.26 -31.26
N ASN A 190 3.02 5.28 -31.83
CA ASN A 190 2.79 4.85 -33.21
C ASN A 190 1.37 4.32 -33.41
N LYS A 191 0.84 3.56 -32.44
CA LYS A 191 -0.55 3.07 -32.49
C LYS A 191 -1.58 4.19 -32.36
N LEU A 192 -1.31 5.22 -31.55
CA LEU A 192 -2.19 6.38 -31.41
C LEU A 192 -2.29 7.18 -32.71
N LYS A 193 -1.17 7.39 -33.40
CA LYS A 193 -1.14 8.09 -34.71
C LYS A 193 -2.05 7.40 -35.74
N HIS A 194 -2.13 6.07 -35.72
CA HIS A 194 -3.01 5.30 -36.61
C HIS A 194 -4.50 5.38 -36.25
N LEU A 195 -4.85 5.83 -35.04
CA LEU A 195 -6.24 5.91 -34.56
C LEU A 195 -6.87 7.29 -34.76
N GLU A 196 -6.21 8.20 -35.50
CA GLU A 196 -6.66 9.58 -35.77
C GLU A 196 -6.99 10.41 -34.51
N LYS A 197 -6.54 9.96 -33.34
CA LYS A 197 -6.58 10.74 -32.10
C LYS A 197 -5.27 11.50 -32.02
N GLU A 198 -5.24 12.75 -32.47
CA GLU A 198 -4.18 13.67 -32.06
C GLU A 198 -4.25 13.79 -30.53
N VAL A 199 -3.35 13.07 -29.84
CA VAL A 199 -3.16 13.25 -28.41
C VAL A 199 -2.10 14.33 -28.28
N SER A 200 -2.55 15.58 -28.18
CA SER A 200 -1.68 16.64 -27.70
C SER A 200 -1.13 16.23 -26.34
N ASN A 201 0.19 16.35 -26.15
CA ASN A 201 0.86 16.16 -24.87
C ASN A 201 1.01 14.72 -24.33
N PHE A 202 1.02 13.67 -25.17
CA PHE A 202 1.46 12.33 -24.75
C PHE A 202 2.99 12.25 -24.63
N LYS A 203 3.63 13.11 -23.84
CA LYS A 203 5.06 13.03 -23.56
C LYS A 203 5.24 12.61 -22.11
N ILE A 204 5.93 11.49 -21.90
CA ILE A 204 6.25 11.00 -20.56
C ILE A 204 7.76 11.09 -20.38
N GLU A 205 8.21 11.86 -19.38
CA GLU A 205 9.64 11.90 -19.04
C GLU A 205 10.01 10.67 -18.20
N ARG A 206 11.12 10.02 -18.54
CA ARG A 206 11.61 8.80 -17.89
C ARG A 206 12.95 9.08 -17.22
N GLU A 207 13.04 8.90 -15.91
CA GLU A 207 14.27 9.03 -15.14
C GLU A 207 14.66 7.67 -14.56
N SER A 208 15.91 7.24 -14.82
CA SER A 208 16.48 6.08 -14.17
C SER A 208 17.25 6.53 -12.94
N LYS A 209 16.69 6.28 -11.76
CA LYS A 209 17.25 6.70 -10.49
C LYS A 209 16.70 5.83 -9.37
N LEU A 210 17.59 5.22 -8.62
CA LEU A 210 17.25 4.61 -7.35
C LEU A 210 17.04 5.71 -6.31
N ILE A 211 15.93 5.63 -5.60
CA ILE A 211 15.61 6.56 -4.54
C ILE A 211 15.89 5.86 -3.21
N SER A 212 17.06 6.13 -2.63
CA SER A 212 17.47 5.52 -1.37
C SER A 212 17.75 6.53 -0.28
N ASP A 213 18.21 7.75 -0.59
CA ASP A 213 18.73 8.67 0.41
C ASP A 213 18.17 10.11 0.37
N ASN A 214 18.31 10.83 1.48
CA ASN A 214 17.87 12.23 1.59
C ASN A 214 18.53 13.16 0.55
N ASN A 215 19.74 12.83 0.13
CA ASN A 215 20.49 13.58 -0.88
C ASN A 215 19.92 13.38 -2.30
N ASP A 216 19.20 12.28 -2.55
CA ASP A 216 18.51 12.06 -3.82
C ASP A 216 17.32 13.00 -4.01
N PHE A 217 16.82 13.56 -2.92
CA PHE A 217 15.66 14.45 -2.90
C PHE A 217 16.02 15.92 -3.10
N SER A 218 17.29 16.28 -2.94
CA SER A 218 17.78 17.65 -3.03
C SER A 218 18.53 17.90 -4.33
N SER A 219 17.84 17.81 -5.48
CA SER A 219 18.13 18.64 -6.67
C SER A 219 17.41 18.11 -7.91
N GLN A 220 16.52 18.93 -8.47
CA GLN A 220 16.66 19.41 -9.85
C GLN A 220 16.10 20.84 -9.91
N ASN A 221 16.97 21.84 -9.73
CA ASN A 221 16.67 23.23 -10.04
C ASN A 221 16.45 23.36 -11.57
N LYS A 222 15.25 23.07 -12.06
CA LYS A 222 14.75 23.65 -13.30
C LYS A 222 13.87 24.83 -12.94
N SER A 223 14.16 25.96 -13.58
CA SER A 223 13.49 27.24 -13.35
C SER A 223 11.97 27.17 -13.45
N SER A 224 11.31 27.94 -12.58
CA SER A 224 9.88 28.29 -12.48
C SER A 224 8.94 27.22 -11.91
N SER A 225 8.22 27.61 -10.84
CA SER A 225 6.96 27.08 -10.26
C SER A 225 6.44 25.70 -10.68
N CYS A 226 7.28 24.67 -10.82
CA CYS A 226 6.80 23.31 -11.06
C CYS A 226 6.36 22.74 -9.71
N LYS A 227 5.06 22.51 -9.56
CA LYS A 227 4.49 21.90 -8.38
C LYS A 227 4.08 20.47 -8.71
N LYS A 228 4.46 19.55 -7.83
CA LYS A 228 4.43 18.11 -8.09
C LYS A 228 3.37 17.40 -7.26
N LEU A 229 2.63 16.50 -7.90
CA LEU A 229 1.98 15.39 -7.22
C LEU A 229 2.96 14.22 -7.22
N ILE A 230 3.40 13.82 -6.04
CA ILE A 230 4.20 12.61 -5.84
C ILE A 230 3.25 11.42 -5.82
N LEU A 231 3.44 10.49 -6.75
CA LEU A 231 2.63 9.30 -6.89
C LEU A 231 3.50 8.05 -6.68
N GLY A 232 3.04 7.13 -5.85
CA GLY A 232 3.63 5.81 -5.72
C GLY A 232 2.52 4.76 -5.61
N LEU A 233 2.32 3.97 -6.66
CA LEU A 233 1.39 2.84 -6.66
C LEU A 233 2.17 1.54 -6.42
N HIS A 234 1.84 0.84 -5.33
CA HIS A 234 2.57 -0.36 -4.87
C HIS A 234 3.98 -0.02 -4.39
N THR A 235 4.06 0.91 -3.44
CA THR A 235 5.31 1.27 -2.78
C THR A 235 5.64 0.22 -1.73
N CYS A 236 6.43 -0.77 -2.12
CA CYS A 236 6.61 -1.96 -1.31
C CYS A 236 7.67 -1.78 -0.21
N GLY A 237 7.40 -2.32 0.97
CA GLY A 237 8.32 -2.22 2.12
C GLY A 237 8.62 -0.76 2.49
N ASP A 238 9.90 -0.45 2.73
CA ASP A 238 10.32 0.87 3.21
C ASP A 238 10.13 1.98 2.17
N PHE A 239 9.91 1.65 0.90
CA PHE A 239 9.71 2.64 -0.15
C PHE A 239 8.49 3.55 0.09
N ALA A 240 7.45 3.04 0.76
CA ALA A 240 6.31 3.85 1.17
C ALA A 240 6.74 4.96 2.14
N SER A 241 7.56 4.61 3.14
CA SER A 241 8.12 5.55 4.13
C SER A 241 9.08 6.54 3.47
N THR A 242 9.92 6.07 2.54
CA THR A 242 10.83 6.89 1.74
C THR A 242 10.07 7.97 0.96
N LEU A 243 8.93 7.62 0.34
CA LEU A 243 8.11 8.58 -0.41
C LEU A 243 7.43 9.64 0.48
N ILE A 244 7.03 9.27 1.70
CA ILE A 244 6.50 10.25 2.67
C ILE A 244 7.59 11.25 3.07
N LYS A 245 8.81 10.77 3.33
CA LYS A 245 9.96 11.65 3.62
C LYS A 245 10.28 12.54 2.44
N HIS A 246 10.29 11.98 1.24
CA HIS A 246 10.48 12.74 0.01
C HIS A 246 9.45 13.86 -0.13
N TYR A 247 8.16 13.56 0.08
CA TYR A 247 7.11 14.57 0.07
C TYR A 247 7.35 15.67 1.11
N TYR A 248 7.77 15.31 2.32
CA TYR A 248 8.01 16.26 3.40
C TYR A 248 9.19 17.21 3.12
N VAL A 249 10.28 16.71 2.53
CA VAL A 249 11.48 17.53 2.26
C VAL A 249 11.42 18.26 0.92
N ASN A 250 10.57 17.83 -0.02
CA ASN A 250 10.47 18.39 -1.35
C ASN A 250 9.57 19.64 -1.36
N THR A 251 10.17 20.82 -1.48
CA THR A 251 9.47 22.12 -1.52
C THR A 251 8.55 22.31 -2.74
N GLU A 252 8.74 21.50 -3.78
CA GLU A 252 7.91 21.48 -4.98
C GLU A 252 6.70 20.55 -4.84
N ALA A 253 6.70 19.64 -3.88
CA ALA A 253 5.58 18.72 -3.67
C ALA A 253 4.34 19.47 -3.13
N ALA A 254 3.24 19.38 -3.87
CA ALA A 254 1.95 19.94 -3.48
C ALA A 254 0.98 18.86 -2.99
N ALA A 255 1.09 17.64 -3.52
CA ALA A 255 0.23 16.52 -3.16
C ALA A 255 1.01 15.20 -3.10
N LEU A 256 0.51 14.25 -2.30
CA LEU A 256 1.04 12.89 -2.18
C LEU A 256 -0.08 11.88 -2.38
N VAL A 257 0.13 10.92 -3.28
CA VAL A 257 -0.67 9.71 -3.39
C VAL A 257 0.27 8.52 -3.24
N ASN A 258 0.20 7.84 -2.09
CA ASN A 258 1.13 6.77 -1.74
C ASN A 258 0.34 5.52 -1.34
N VAL A 259 0.44 4.45 -2.14
CA VAL A 259 -0.27 3.19 -1.92
C VAL A 259 0.75 2.09 -1.61
N GLY A 260 0.99 1.88 -0.32
CA GLY A 260 1.92 0.88 0.20
C GLY A 260 1.51 -0.57 -0.07
N CYS A 261 2.50 -1.44 -0.25
CA CYS A 261 2.33 -2.89 -0.36
C CYS A 261 3.42 -3.65 0.41
N CYS A 262 3.24 -4.95 0.59
CA CYS A 262 4.29 -5.84 1.09
C CYS A 262 4.98 -5.31 2.37
N TYR A 263 4.19 -4.85 3.35
CA TYR A 263 4.65 -4.47 4.69
C TYR A 263 5.57 -5.52 5.35
N HIS A 264 5.47 -6.80 5.00
CA HIS A 264 6.41 -7.83 5.46
C HIS A 264 7.86 -7.54 5.04
N LYS A 265 8.09 -6.79 3.95
CA LYS A 265 9.41 -6.36 3.48
C LYS A 265 9.94 -5.08 4.13
N LEU A 266 9.20 -4.48 5.06
CA LEU A 266 9.72 -3.38 5.87
C LEU A 266 11.01 -3.84 6.59
N ASN A 267 11.99 -2.95 6.71
CA ASN A 267 13.32 -3.21 7.26
C ASN A 267 13.99 -4.46 6.65
N ASN A 268 13.80 -4.68 5.34
CA ASN A 268 14.28 -5.85 4.59
C ASN A 268 13.85 -7.22 5.14
N GLY A 269 12.80 -7.29 5.98
CA GLY A 269 12.34 -8.54 6.61
C GLY A 269 13.41 -9.21 7.49
N SER A 270 14.33 -8.41 8.06
CA SER A 270 15.44 -8.88 8.89
C SER A 270 15.01 -9.62 10.17
N ASP A 271 13.78 -9.40 10.63
CA ASP A 271 13.18 -9.99 11.82
C ASP A 271 12.46 -11.34 11.58
N MET A 272 12.62 -11.94 10.39
CA MET A 272 12.05 -13.25 10.09
C MET A 272 12.81 -14.37 10.82
N LYS A 273 12.18 -14.97 11.83
CA LYS A 273 12.78 -15.95 12.75
C LYS A 273 13.40 -17.19 12.07
N TYR A 274 12.72 -17.74 11.06
CA TYR A 274 13.18 -18.92 10.31
C TYR A 274 13.51 -18.57 8.87
N ARG A 275 14.14 -17.40 8.65
CA ARG A 275 14.52 -16.94 7.31
C ARG A 275 15.22 -18.07 6.57
N GLN A 276 14.59 -18.57 5.50
CA GLN A 276 15.26 -19.50 4.61
C GLN A 276 16.44 -18.70 4.03
N ILE A 277 17.65 -19.02 4.47
CA ILE A 277 18.87 -18.29 4.15
C ILE A 277 19.12 -18.50 2.65
N TYR A 278 18.57 -17.62 1.82
CA TYR A 278 18.76 -17.66 0.37
C TYR A 278 19.55 -16.48 -0.17
N ASP A 279 19.61 -15.35 0.55
CA ASP A 279 20.36 -14.18 0.12
C ASP A 279 21.27 -13.68 1.27
N ALA A 280 22.59 -13.81 1.05
CA ALA A 280 23.65 -13.47 2.00
C ALA A 280 24.17 -12.03 1.82
N THR A 281 23.37 -11.13 1.26
CA THR A 281 23.75 -9.72 1.08
C THR A 281 22.95 -8.87 2.06
N GLU A 282 23.51 -8.69 3.26
CA GLU A 282 23.06 -7.65 4.19
C GLU A 282 23.63 -6.32 3.73
N ASP A 283 22.91 -5.62 2.85
CA ASP A 283 23.13 -4.17 2.72
C ASP A 283 22.54 -3.53 3.99
N GLU A 284 23.36 -2.79 4.74
CA GLU A 284 22.94 -2.07 5.94
C GLU A 284 21.78 -1.12 5.59
N VAL A 285 20.58 -1.40 6.12
CA VAL A 285 19.45 -0.49 5.99
C VAL A 285 19.75 0.72 6.85
N HIS A 286 19.88 1.89 6.22
CA HIS A 286 20.03 3.16 6.94
C HIS A 286 18.91 3.30 7.99
N GLU A 287 19.27 3.51 9.26
CA GLU A 287 18.34 3.69 10.40
C GLU A 287 17.26 4.76 10.14
N ASN A 288 17.54 5.69 9.22
CA ASN A 288 16.64 6.73 8.81
C ASN A 288 15.47 6.24 7.96
N TYR A 289 15.40 4.99 7.51
CA TYR A 289 14.34 4.45 6.62
C TYR A 289 13.36 3.48 7.27
N SER A 290 13.44 3.32 8.59
CA SER A 290 12.66 2.32 9.31
C SER A 290 11.22 2.73 9.62
N TYR A 291 10.35 1.73 9.70
CA TYR A 291 9.04 1.82 10.35
C TYR A 291 9.17 1.51 11.86
N PRO A 292 8.44 2.20 12.75
CA PRO A 292 7.59 3.35 12.47
C PRO A 292 8.39 4.66 12.30
N MET A 293 7.90 5.56 11.45
CA MET A 293 8.52 6.88 11.20
C MET A 293 8.33 7.90 12.34
N SER A 294 7.52 7.59 13.33
CA SER A 294 7.19 8.50 14.43
C SER A 294 8.33 8.59 15.45
N ASN A 295 8.52 9.77 16.05
CA ASN A 295 9.39 9.95 17.22
C ASN A 295 8.88 9.16 18.45
N GLU A 296 7.62 8.73 18.43
CA GLU A 296 7.01 7.85 19.44
C GLU A 296 7.20 6.35 19.09
N LYS A 297 8.26 6.00 18.35
CA LYS A 297 8.53 4.60 17.94
C LYS A 297 8.56 3.61 19.11
N ASP A 298 9.04 4.06 20.27
CA ASP A 298 9.13 3.24 21.48
C ASP A 298 7.75 2.96 22.12
N ILE A 299 6.71 3.69 21.68
CA ILE A 299 5.33 3.45 22.12
C ILE A 299 4.71 2.30 21.34
N PHE A 300 5.16 1.98 20.12
CA PHE A 300 4.59 0.85 19.37
C PHE A 300 5.42 -0.41 19.61
N PRO A 301 4.79 -1.57 19.88
CA PRO A 301 5.54 -2.82 19.84
C PRO A 301 6.05 -3.02 18.41
N GLN A 302 7.24 -3.60 18.27
CA GLN A 302 7.70 -4.00 16.94
C GLN A 302 6.70 -5.02 16.38
N LEU A 303 6.12 -4.70 15.22
CA LEU A 303 5.30 -5.66 14.48
C LEU A 303 6.24 -6.68 13.87
N SER A 304 6.09 -7.97 14.20
CA SER A 304 6.94 -9.01 13.60
C SER A 304 6.70 -9.14 12.09
N TYR A 305 7.64 -9.78 11.41
CA TYR A 305 7.46 -10.21 10.02
C TYR A 305 6.13 -10.94 9.79
N ALA A 306 5.76 -11.87 10.69
CA ALA A 306 4.53 -12.65 10.57
C ALA A 306 3.28 -11.77 10.69
N ALA A 307 3.25 -10.86 11.65
CA ALA A 307 2.15 -9.90 11.80
C ALA A 307 2.03 -8.98 10.57
N ARG A 308 3.17 -8.52 10.02
CA ARG A 308 3.19 -7.69 8.80
C ARG A 308 2.77 -8.48 7.55
N GLU A 309 3.13 -9.75 7.45
CA GLU A 309 2.75 -10.66 6.37
C GLU A 309 1.24 -10.93 6.39
N LEU A 310 0.69 -11.24 7.57
CA LEU A 310 -0.75 -11.39 7.79
C LEU A 310 -1.52 -10.14 7.35
N ALA A 311 -1.01 -8.95 7.70
CA ALA A 311 -1.61 -7.69 7.26
C ALA A 311 -1.53 -7.46 5.73
N CYS A 312 -0.49 -7.96 5.05
CA CYS A 312 -0.34 -7.85 3.59
C CYS A 312 -1.27 -8.76 2.81
N HIS A 313 -1.41 -9.99 3.28
CA HIS A 313 -2.07 -11.08 2.57
C HIS A 313 -3.48 -11.36 3.10
N GLY A 314 -3.89 -10.67 4.18
CA GLY A 314 -5.23 -10.69 4.72
C GLY A 314 -6.27 -10.42 3.64
N LEU A 315 -7.13 -11.42 3.41
CA LEU A 315 -8.20 -11.31 2.44
C LEU A 315 -9.18 -10.23 2.88
N ARG A 316 -9.27 -9.14 2.14
CA ARG A 316 -10.40 -8.21 2.26
C ARG A 316 -11.64 -8.94 1.77
N LYS A 317 -12.56 -9.29 2.68
CA LYS A 317 -13.94 -9.62 2.31
C LYS A 317 -14.46 -8.47 1.43
N LYS A 318 -15.04 -8.80 0.28
CA LYS A 318 -16.01 -7.88 -0.33
C LYS A 318 -17.14 -7.76 0.68
N ILE A 319 -17.17 -6.64 1.41
CA ILE A 319 -18.33 -6.25 2.22
C ILE A 319 -19.44 -5.85 1.23
#